data_AF-A0A417Y992-F1
#
_entry.id   AF-A0A417Y992-F1
#
_cell.length_a   1.000
_cell.length_b   1.000
_cell.length_c   1.000
_cell.angle_alpha   90.00
_cell.angle_beta   90.00
_cell.angle_gamma   90.00
#
_symmetry.space_group_name_H-M   'P 1'
#
loop_
_entity.id
_entity.type
_entity.pdbx_description
1 polymer ?
#
loop_
_entity_poly.entity_id
_entity_poly.type
_entity_poly.pdbx_seq_one_letter_code
_entity_poly.pdbx_strand_id
1 'polypeptide(L)'
;MKKLTNEHINLTINQKGICMDKNRIIMFASDEKPKKRKQHKLNSCQTICSWFKARRDALALAIQMEYIKQKYQKKFIFLTLIANHVLADELENEVELHSKACEKLMEQKEVKKKIKGYVSKLEVIYNKDRDDYQPRIHVLFVVNKSYFTDKNYYITYDRWLELWKQGVDSSHNKQVDVLKVREDSDKKMSELTISSVKDDHLVNEQVFEAFYQALKGKRLIVQTGLFKESMNLWKNGKLDKYKERDSTEYVNVLLYNWGKRNN
;
A
#
# COMPACT_ATOMS: atom_id res chain seq x y z
N MET A 1 4.73 -2.34 -42.38
CA MET A 1 6.05 -2.25 -41.70
C MET A 1 6.62 -0.86 -41.93
N LYS A 2 6.52 0.06 -40.96
CA LYS A 2 7.21 1.35 -41.00
C LYS A 2 8.19 1.44 -39.81
N LYS A 3 9.41 1.86 -40.12
CA LYS A 3 10.60 1.89 -39.25
C LYS A 3 10.33 2.70 -37.98
N LEU A 4 10.68 2.13 -36.83
CA LEU A 4 10.75 2.81 -35.53
C LEU A 4 12.00 3.71 -35.51
N THR A 5 11.80 5.01 -35.38
CA THR A 5 12.87 5.97 -35.10
C THR A 5 13.10 6.05 -33.59
N ASN A 6 14.30 5.65 -33.14
CA ASN A 6 14.76 5.80 -31.77
C ASN A 6 15.05 7.28 -31.48
N GLU A 7 14.16 7.97 -30.79
CA GLU A 7 14.50 9.22 -30.11
C GLU A 7 15.07 8.88 -28.73
N HIS A 8 16.39 9.01 -28.59
CA HIS A 8 17.10 8.88 -27.32
C HIS A 8 16.81 10.09 -26.43
N ILE A 9 15.85 9.97 -25.53
CA ILE A 9 15.66 10.95 -24.45
C ILE A 9 16.55 10.53 -23.28
N ASN A 10 17.65 11.27 -23.07
CA ASN A 10 18.51 11.14 -21.90
C ASN A 10 17.80 11.68 -20.66
N LEU A 11 17.36 10.79 -19.77
CA LEU A 11 16.91 11.15 -18.43
C LEU A 11 18.01 10.80 -17.43
N THR A 12 18.63 11.83 -16.86
CA THR A 12 19.59 11.68 -15.75
C THR A 12 18.83 11.34 -14.47
N ILE A 13 18.79 10.05 -14.11
CA ILE A 13 18.32 9.62 -12.78
C ILE A 13 19.53 9.64 -11.86
N ASN A 14 19.68 10.71 -11.08
CA ASN A 14 20.62 10.76 -9.96
C ASN A 14 20.11 9.90 -8.80
N GLN A 15 20.29 8.58 -8.87
CA GLN A 15 20.23 7.71 -7.69
C GLN A 15 21.25 6.57 -7.85
N LYS A 16 22.33 6.65 -7.06
CA LYS A 16 23.28 5.55 -6.83
C LYS A 16 22.57 4.44 -6.04
N GLY A 17 21.94 3.52 -6.76
CA GLY A 17 21.52 2.21 -6.27
C GLY A 17 22.09 1.16 -7.21
N ILE A 18 23.12 0.43 -6.77
CA ILE A 18 23.78 -0.61 -7.54
C ILE A 18 22.79 -1.77 -7.73
N CYS A 19 22.35 -2.02 -8.97
CA CYS A 19 21.85 -3.34 -9.39
C CYS A 19 22.46 -3.63 -10.77
N MET A 20 23.45 -4.52 -10.84
CA MET A 20 24.16 -4.85 -12.09
C MET A 20 23.36 -5.88 -12.90
N ASP A 21 22.31 -5.44 -13.60
CA ASP A 21 21.62 -6.28 -14.60
C ASP A 21 21.63 -5.57 -15.97
N LYS A 22 22.23 -6.24 -16.96
CA LYS A 22 22.70 -5.66 -18.24
C LYS A 22 21.63 -5.50 -19.34
N ASN A 23 20.33 -5.60 -19.04
CA ASN A 23 19.26 -5.43 -20.05
C ASN A 23 17.99 -4.83 -19.44
N ARG A 24 18.03 -3.54 -19.07
CA ARG A 24 16.87 -2.84 -18.52
C ARG A 24 16.07 -2.18 -19.62
N ILE A 25 14.81 -2.59 -19.77
CA ILE A 25 13.91 -2.12 -20.81
C ILE A 25 12.60 -1.64 -20.17
N ILE A 26 12.18 -0.41 -20.49
CA ILE A 26 10.79 0.05 -20.25
C ILE A 26 10.15 0.36 -21.59
N MET A 27 8.97 -0.19 -21.81
CA MET A 27 8.11 0.12 -22.95
C MET A 27 6.88 0.87 -22.50
N PHE A 28 6.62 2.03 -23.10
CA PHE A 28 5.36 2.74 -23.00
C PHE A 28 4.65 2.74 -24.34
N ALA A 29 3.33 2.57 -24.33
CA ALA A 29 2.50 3.00 -25.43
C ALA A 29 2.24 4.50 -25.26
N SER A 30 2.28 5.31 -26.32
CA SER A 30 1.96 6.74 -26.26
C SER A 30 0.92 7.15 -27.30
N ASP A 31 0.25 8.26 -27.04
CA ASP A 31 -0.55 8.96 -28.04
C ASP A 31 0.34 9.54 -29.15
N GLU A 32 -0.28 10.11 -30.19
CA GLU A 32 0.42 10.68 -31.35
C GLU A 32 1.44 11.78 -30.98
N LYS A 33 1.17 12.56 -29.92
CA LYS A 33 1.96 13.73 -29.49
C LYS A 33 2.78 13.50 -28.21
N PRO A 34 3.19 12.25 -27.94
CA PRO A 34 3.66 11.68 -26.65
C PRO A 34 3.29 12.38 -25.32
N LYS A 35 2.09 12.98 -25.21
CA LYS A 35 1.61 13.67 -23.99
C LYS A 35 1.09 12.69 -22.96
N LYS A 36 0.46 11.59 -23.42
CA LYS A 36 -0.03 10.51 -22.57
C LYS A 36 0.77 9.25 -22.82
N ARG A 37 1.16 8.58 -21.75
CA ARG A 37 1.98 7.36 -21.81
C ARG A 37 1.39 6.30 -20.91
N LYS A 38 1.20 5.09 -21.44
CA LYS A 38 0.72 3.92 -20.72
C LYS A 38 1.79 2.84 -20.77
N GLN A 39 2.21 2.33 -19.62
CA GLN A 39 3.23 1.29 -19.61
C GLN A 39 2.71 0.00 -20.26
N HIS A 40 3.52 -0.57 -21.15
CA HIS A 40 3.22 -1.80 -21.88
C HIS A 40 4.08 -2.98 -21.40
N LYS A 41 5.38 -2.79 -21.15
CA LYS A 41 6.29 -3.85 -20.70
C LYS A 41 7.44 -3.28 -19.86
N LEU A 42 7.89 -4.02 -18.85
CA LEU A 42 8.97 -3.64 -17.95
C LEU A 42 9.86 -4.83 -17.65
N ASN A 43 11.16 -4.68 -17.92
CA ASN A 43 12.22 -5.55 -17.42
C ASN A 43 13.18 -4.67 -16.61
N SER A 44 12.91 -4.46 -15.31
CA SER A 44 13.81 -3.70 -14.42
C SER A 44 13.86 -4.32 -13.02
N CYS A 45 15.03 -4.30 -12.40
CA CYS A 45 15.29 -4.77 -11.03
C CYS A 45 14.68 -3.83 -9.97
N GLN A 46 13.90 -4.43 -9.05
CA GLN A 46 13.43 -3.98 -7.73
C GLN A 46 12.71 -2.62 -7.57
N THR A 47 13.36 -1.46 -7.64
CA THR A 47 12.76 -0.18 -7.18
C THR A 47 11.62 0.33 -8.07
N ILE A 48 11.86 0.33 -9.39
CA ILE A 48 10.85 0.71 -10.39
C ILE A 48 9.66 -0.26 -10.34
N CYS A 49 9.92 -1.56 -10.16
CA CYS A 49 8.90 -2.59 -10.01
C CYS A 49 8.04 -2.40 -8.76
N SER A 50 8.63 -2.01 -7.62
CA SER A 50 7.90 -1.69 -6.39
C SER A 50 6.97 -0.50 -6.56
N TRP A 51 7.41 0.56 -7.25
CA TRP A 51 6.55 1.72 -7.56
C TRP A 51 5.37 1.34 -8.46
N PHE A 52 5.60 0.57 -9.52
CA PHE A 52 4.51 0.11 -10.39
C PHE A 52 3.53 -0.81 -9.67
N LYS A 53 4.05 -1.72 -8.84
CA LYS A 53 3.23 -2.59 -8.00
C LYS A 53 2.35 -1.76 -7.07
N ALA A 54 2.94 -0.78 -6.38
CA ALA A 54 2.23 0.14 -5.49
C ALA A 54 1.10 0.88 -6.22
N ARG A 55 1.34 1.42 -7.43
CA ARG A 55 0.29 2.06 -8.25
C ARG A 55 -0.80 1.09 -8.69
N ARG A 56 -0.44 -0.14 -9.06
CA ARG A 56 -1.43 -1.16 -9.45
C ARG A 56 -2.29 -1.57 -8.26
N ASP A 57 -1.70 -1.72 -7.10
CA ASP A 57 -2.40 -2.04 -5.86
C ASP A 57 -3.30 -0.87 -5.41
N ALA A 58 -2.86 0.38 -5.62
CA ALA A 58 -3.67 1.60 -5.47
C ALA A 58 -4.94 1.58 -6.32
N LEU A 59 -4.76 1.37 -7.63
CA LEU A 59 -5.86 1.29 -8.58
C LEU A 59 -6.81 0.14 -8.23
N ALA A 60 -6.27 -1.04 -7.90
CA ALA A 60 -7.07 -2.18 -7.50
C ALA A 60 -7.91 -1.86 -6.26
N LEU A 61 -7.34 -1.19 -5.25
CA LEU A 61 -8.06 -0.82 -4.03
C LEU A 61 -9.17 0.19 -4.31
N ALA A 62 -8.90 1.22 -5.11
CA ALA A 62 -9.89 2.23 -5.51
C ALA A 62 -11.09 1.59 -6.21
N ILE A 63 -10.84 0.67 -7.14
CA ILE A 63 -11.88 -0.04 -7.89
C ILE A 63 -12.69 -0.96 -6.97
N GLN A 64 -12.04 -1.64 -6.03
CA GLN A 64 -12.74 -2.44 -5.02
C GLN A 64 -13.64 -1.56 -4.15
N MET A 65 -13.16 -0.40 -3.70
CA MET A 65 -13.94 0.54 -2.90
C MET A 65 -15.18 1.02 -3.66
N GLU A 66 -15.03 1.39 -4.93
CA GLU A 66 -16.15 1.84 -5.76
C GLU A 66 -17.17 0.73 -6.00
N TYR A 67 -16.69 -0.49 -6.30
CA TYR A 67 -17.55 -1.67 -6.38
C TYR A 67 -18.33 -1.91 -5.08
N ILE A 68 -17.66 -1.88 -3.93
CA ILE A 68 -18.27 -2.10 -2.62
C ILE A 68 -19.32 -1.02 -2.31
N LYS A 69 -19.00 0.24 -2.59
CA LYS A 69 -19.88 1.40 -2.39
C LYS A 69 -21.15 1.27 -3.23
N GLN A 70 -21.03 0.98 -4.53
CA GLN A 70 -22.18 0.88 -5.42
C GLN A 70 -23.01 -0.40 -5.20
N LYS A 71 -22.34 -1.56 -5.09
CA LYS A 71 -23.04 -2.85 -5.03
C LYS A 71 -23.63 -3.15 -3.66
N TYR A 72 -22.90 -2.84 -2.57
CA TYR A 72 -23.32 -3.19 -1.21
C TYR A 72 -23.77 -1.98 -0.39
N GLN A 73 -23.67 -0.77 -0.95
CA GLN A 73 -24.15 0.45 -0.30
C GLN A 73 -23.52 0.61 1.09
N LYS A 74 -22.19 0.44 1.16
CA LYS A 74 -21.38 0.51 2.39
C LYS A 74 -20.54 1.79 2.44
N LYS A 75 -20.07 2.10 3.65
CA LYS A 75 -19.11 3.18 3.91
C LYS A 75 -17.77 2.60 4.37
N PHE A 76 -16.75 3.45 4.38
CA PHE A 76 -15.42 3.06 4.85
C PHE A 76 -15.01 3.89 6.06
N ILE A 77 -14.27 3.27 6.96
CA ILE A 77 -13.55 3.97 8.02
C ILE A 77 -12.09 3.57 7.97
N PHE A 78 -11.22 4.54 8.23
CA PHE A 78 -9.78 4.31 8.30
C PHE A 78 -9.33 4.29 9.75
N LEU A 79 -8.31 3.49 10.03
CA LEU A 79 -7.66 3.36 11.32
C LEU A 79 -6.17 3.23 11.07
N THR A 80 -5.33 3.88 11.88
CA THR A 80 -3.89 3.61 11.91
C THR A 80 -3.54 3.21 13.32
N LEU A 81 -2.89 2.07 13.46
CA LEU A 81 -2.42 1.50 14.71
C LEU A 81 -0.92 1.66 14.75
N ILE A 82 -0.43 2.43 15.71
CA ILE A 82 1.00 2.75 15.84
C ILE A 82 1.60 1.90 16.95
N ALA A 83 2.78 1.33 16.70
CA ALA A 83 3.58 0.62 17.68
C ALA A 83 4.61 1.54 18.35
N ASN A 84 5.36 1.02 19.30
CA ASN A 84 6.42 1.80 19.94
C ASN A 84 7.56 2.11 18.98
N HIS A 85 8.31 3.18 19.30
CA HIS A 85 9.63 3.37 18.73
C HIS A 85 10.57 2.33 19.31
N VAL A 86 11.30 1.63 18.44
CA VAL A 86 12.20 0.52 18.78
C VAL A 86 13.50 0.62 17.98
N LEU A 87 14.56 0.01 18.51
CA LEU A 87 15.83 -0.13 17.80
C LEU A 87 15.76 -1.27 16.78
N ALA A 88 16.78 -1.39 15.94
CA ALA A 88 16.83 -2.36 14.84
C ALA A 88 16.74 -3.83 15.32
N ASP A 89 17.37 -4.15 16.44
CA ASP A 89 17.39 -5.48 17.07
C ASP A 89 16.06 -5.89 17.71
N GLU A 90 15.26 -4.91 18.13
CA GLU A 90 13.93 -5.10 18.72
C GLU A 90 12.80 -5.11 17.66
N LEU A 91 13.08 -4.59 16.46
CA LEU A 91 12.08 -4.33 15.43
C LEU A 91 11.28 -5.57 15.01
N GLU A 92 11.92 -6.73 14.82
CA GLU A 92 11.20 -7.94 14.42
C GLU A 92 10.17 -8.35 15.48
N ASN A 93 10.58 -8.33 16.75
CA ASN A 93 9.71 -8.68 17.86
C ASN A 93 8.53 -7.69 17.98
N GLU A 94 8.79 -6.40 17.84
CA GLU A 94 7.73 -5.38 17.88
C GLU A 94 6.75 -5.54 16.71
N VAL A 95 7.23 -5.83 15.50
CA VAL A 95 6.38 -6.12 14.33
C VAL A 95 5.47 -7.32 14.59
N GLU A 96 5.98 -8.39 15.21
CA GLU A 96 5.17 -9.56 15.56
C GLU A 96 4.13 -9.27 16.63
N LEU A 97 4.53 -8.60 17.72
CA LEU A 97 3.64 -8.21 18.80
C LEU A 97 2.51 -7.32 18.28
N HIS A 98 2.86 -6.32 17.46
CA HIS A 98 1.92 -5.39 16.87
C HIS A 98 0.95 -6.08 15.90
N SER A 99 1.44 -7.02 15.11
CA SER A 99 0.60 -7.83 14.22
C SER A 99 -0.37 -8.72 15.00
N LYS A 100 0.09 -9.40 16.07
CA LYS A 100 -0.74 -10.22 16.96
C LYS A 100 -1.80 -9.38 17.68
N ALA A 101 -1.45 -8.18 18.14
CA ALA A 101 -2.40 -7.25 18.75
C ALA A 101 -3.48 -6.82 17.75
N CYS A 102 -3.11 -6.58 16.48
CA CYS A 102 -4.05 -6.30 15.41
C CYS A 102 -4.99 -7.48 15.15
N GLU A 103 -4.49 -8.70 15.11
CA GLU A 103 -5.31 -9.90 14.96
C GLU A 103 -6.33 -10.02 16.10
N LYS A 104 -5.88 -9.88 17.36
CA LYS A 104 -6.77 -9.86 18.54
C LYS A 104 -7.83 -8.77 18.46
N LEU A 105 -7.49 -7.56 18.03
CA LEU A 105 -8.46 -6.47 17.81
C LEU A 105 -9.54 -6.90 16.80
N MET A 106 -9.15 -7.52 15.69
CA MET A 106 -10.09 -8.01 14.67
C MET A 106 -10.93 -9.18 15.16
N GLU A 107 -10.48 -9.88 16.20
CA GLU A 107 -11.20 -11.01 16.79
C GLU A 107 -12.27 -10.63 17.81
N GLN A 108 -12.21 -9.41 18.34
CA GLN A 108 -13.18 -8.87 19.28
C GLN A 108 -14.60 -8.98 18.73
N LYS A 109 -15.53 -9.52 19.53
CA LYS A 109 -16.93 -9.74 19.13
C LYS A 109 -17.60 -8.46 18.64
N GLU A 110 -17.32 -7.34 19.31
CA GLU A 110 -17.83 -6.02 18.94
C GLU A 110 -17.35 -5.59 17.54
N VAL A 111 -16.06 -5.76 17.26
CA VAL A 111 -15.44 -5.43 15.96
C VAL A 111 -15.99 -6.35 14.87
N LYS A 112 -15.97 -7.67 15.07
CA LYS A 112 -16.50 -8.66 14.10
C LYS A 112 -17.95 -8.39 13.71
N LYS A 113 -18.80 -7.97 14.66
CA LYS A 113 -20.21 -7.67 14.39
C LYS A 113 -20.38 -6.43 13.50
N LYS A 114 -19.58 -5.39 13.75
CA LYS A 114 -19.69 -4.06 13.12
C LYS A 114 -18.87 -3.93 11.81
N ILE A 115 -17.87 -4.76 11.58
CA ILE A 115 -17.01 -4.72 10.39
C ILE A 115 -17.45 -5.76 9.34
N LYS A 116 -17.51 -5.38 8.06
CA LYS A 116 -17.92 -6.26 6.93
C LYS A 116 -16.74 -6.74 6.07
N GLY A 117 -15.54 -6.31 6.42
CA GLY A 117 -14.29 -6.64 5.75
C GLY A 117 -13.29 -5.52 5.99
N TYR A 118 -12.01 -5.81 5.82
CA TYR A 118 -10.97 -4.79 5.89
C TYR A 118 -9.81 -5.12 4.95
N VAL A 119 -9.06 -4.09 4.58
CA VAL A 119 -7.67 -4.24 4.13
C VAL A 119 -6.76 -3.64 5.19
N SER A 120 -5.71 -4.36 5.58
CA SER A 120 -4.67 -3.82 6.44
C SER A 120 -3.31 -3.88 5.73
N LYS A 121 -2.45 -2.92 6.07
CA LYS A 121 -1.07 -2.84 5.58
C LYS A 121 -0.13 -2.55 6.74
N LEU A 122 0.90 -3.39 6.89
CA LEU A 122 2.04 -3.13 7.76
C LEU A 122 3.05 -2.23 7.03
N GLU A 123 3.47 -1.18 7.71
CA GLU A 123 4.50 -0.24 7.31
C GLU A 123 5.44 -0.03 8.50
N VAL A 124 6.72 0.20 8.24
CA VAL A 124 7.67 0.58 9.28
C VAL A 124 8.30 1.90 8.83
N ILE A 125 8.32 2.88 9.72
CA ILE A 125 8.92 4.19 9.45
C ILE A 125 10.23 4.28 10.19
N TYR A 126 11.29 4.70 9.50
CA TYR A 126 12.61 4.94 10.09
C TYR A 126 12.82 6.44 10.34
N ASN A 127 13.28 6.79 11.54
CA ASN A 127 13.67 8.15 11.89
C ASN A 127 15.20 8.27 11.91
N LYS A 128 15.76 9.03 10.97
CA LYS A 128 17.22 9.23 10.85
C LYS A 128 17.86 9.97 12.01
N ASP A 129 17.13 10.90 12.64
CA ASP A 129 17.68 11.76 13.69
C ASP A 129 17.80 11.00 15.03
N ARG A 130 16.88 10.05 15.26
CA ARG A 130 16.86 9.21 16.47
C ARG A 130 17.38 7.80 16.26
N ASP A 131 17.62 7.43 15.01
CA ASP A 131 17.99 6.07 14.58
C ASP A 131 17.03 4.99 15.10
N ASP A 132 15.72 5.28 15.06
CA ASP A 132 14.66 4.40 15.55
C ASP A 132 13.64 4.02 14.47
N TYR A 133 12.92 2.94 14.72
CA TYR A 133 11.91 2.38 13.84
C TYR A 133 10.55 2.40 14.52
N GLN A 134 9.51 2.70 13.76
CA GLN A 134 8.13 2.71 14.24
C GLN A 134 7.22 1.92 13.31
N PRO A 135 6.85 0.69 13.70
CA PRO A 135 5.81 -0.07 13.01
C PRO A 135 4.44 0.62 13.06
N ARG A 136 3.71 0.55 11.95
CA ARG A 136 2.38 1.08 11.76
C ARG A 136 1.53 0.10 10.98
N ILE A 137 0.28 -0.09 11.41
CA ILE A 137 -0.70 -0.85 10.66
C ILE A 137 -1.82 0.09 10.24
N HIS A 138 -1.92 0.34 8.94
CA HIS A 138 -3.01 1.08 8.34
C HIS A 138 -4.14 0.12 8.00
N VAL A 139 -5.35 0.40 8.47
CA VAL A 139 -6.52 -0.44 8.23
C VAL A 139 -7.66 0.38 7.63
N LEU A 140 -8.21 -0.10 6.52
CA LEU A 140 -9.44 0.41 5.93
C LEU A 140 -10.54 -0.63 6.11
N PHE A 141 -11.55 -0.27 6.88
CA PHE A 141 -12.69 -1.11 7.18
C PHE A 141 -13.89 -0.78 6.30
N VAL A 142 -14.70 -1.80 6.03
CA VAL A 142 -16.03 -1.66 5.45
C VAL A 142 -17.08 -1.72 6.56
N VAL A 143 -17.97 -0.72 6.60
CA VAL A 143 -19.02 -0.59 7.61
C VAL A 143 -20.38 -0.29 6.97
N ASN A 144 -21.46 -0.50 7.74
CA ASN A 144 -22.79 -0.08 7.31
C ASN A 144 -22.87 1.45 7.15
N LYS A 145 -23.75 1.93 6.25
CA LYS A 145 -24.02 3.37 6.07
C LYS A 145 -24.39 4.09 7.36
N SER A 146 -25.05 3.37 8.27
CA SER A 146 -25.47 3.87 9.57
C SER A 146 -24.33 4.02 10.58
N TYR A 147 -23.07 3.71 10.24
CA TYR A 147 -21.97 3.69 11.22
C TYR A 147 -21.85 4.97 12.04
N PHE A 148 -22.00 6.15 11.40
CA PHE A 148 -21.90 7.44 12.08
C PHE A 148 -23.23 7.96 12.65
N THR A 149 -24.36 7.31 12.35
CA THR A 149 -25.70 7.78 12.75
C THR A 149 -26.31 6.89 13.84
N ASP A 150 -26.01 5.60 13.83
CA ASP A 150 -26.49 4.64 14.82
C ASP A 150 -25.50 4.55 15.99
N LYS A 151 -25.90 5.12 17.13
CA LYS A 151 -25.09 5.13 18.37
C LYS A 151 -24.74 3.73 18.87
N ASN A 152 -25.57 2.72 18.60
CA ASN A 152 -25.31 1.32 19.01
C ASN A 152 -24.32 0.63 18.06
N TYR A 153 -24.17 1.16 16.84
CA TYR A 153 -23.25 0.64 15.82
C TYR A 153 -21.90 1.36 15.80
N TYR A 154 -21.88 2.66 16.09
CA TYR A 154 -20.67 3.46 16.12
C TYR A 154 -19.68 2.91 17.16
N ILE A 155 -18.38 2.94 16.86
CA ILE A 155 -17.31 2.70 17.83
C ILE A 155 -16.57 4.04 17.96
N THR A 156 -16.57 4.59 19.17
CA THR A 156 -15.88 5.84 19.48
C THR A 156 -14.37 5.66 19.37
N TYR A 157 -13.65 6.77 19.22
CA TYR A 157 -12.20 6.78 19.26
C TYR A 157 -11.66 6.12 20.54
N ASP A 158 -12.18 6.51 21.70
CA ASP A 158 -11.75 5.98 23.00
C ASP A 158 -11.99 4.48 23.11
N ARG A 159 -13.10 3.99 22.54
CA ARG A 159 -13.41 2.56 22.51
C ARG A 159 -12.49 1.80 21.58
N TRP A 160 -12.14 2.34 20.41
CA TRP A 160 -11.11 1.75 19.55
C TRP A 160 -9.77 1.66 20.26
N LEU A 161 -9.37 2.72 20.97
CA LEU A 161 -8.14 2.77 21.74
C LEU A 161 -8.13 1.72 22.87
N GLU A 162 -9.24 1.57 23.59
CA GLU A 162 -9.40 0.58 24.65
C GLU A 162 -9.31 -0.86 24.08
N LEU A 163 -10.07 -1.16 23.02
CA LEU A 163 -10.04 -2.47 22.36
C LEU A 163 -8.65 -2.81 21.83
N TRP A 164 -7.95 -1.81 21.30
CA TRP A 164 -6.59 -1.98 20.84
C TRP A 164 -5.64 -2.28 22.01
N LYS A 165 -5.71 -1.53 23.11
CA LYS A 165 -4.89 -1.74 24.32
C LYS A 165 -5.11 -3.12 24.94
N GLN A 166 -6.29 -3.73 24.78
CA GLN A 166 -6.53 -5.11 25.23
C GLN A 166 -5.79 -6.15 24.37
N GLY A 167 -5.48 -5.83 23.12
CA GLY A 167 -4.72 -6.71 22.22
C GLY A 167 -3.21 -6.71 22.51
N VAL A 168 -2.69 -5.56 22.94
CA VAL A 168 -1.30 -5.37 23.36
C VAL A 168 -1.18 -5.82 24.82
N ASP A 169 -0.35 -6.83 25.11
CA ASP A 169 -0.19 -7.35 26.47
C ASP A 169 0.22 -6.22 27.44
N SER A 170 -0.38 -6.16 28.63
CA SER A 170 -0.37 -5.00 29.54
C SER A 170 1.00 -4.60 30.09
N SER A 171 2.08 -5.33 29.74
CA SER A 171 3.46 -5.01 30.10
C SER A 171 4.10 -3.96 29.19
N HIS A 172 3.56 -3.73 27.99
CA HIS A 172 4.10 -2.76 27.03
C HIS A 172 3.30 -1.45 27.09
N ASN A 173 3.51 -0.71 28.17
CA ASN A 173 3.11 0.68 28.28
C ASN A 173 3.91 1.48 27.25
N LYS A 174 3.32 1.86 26.10
CA LYS A 174 3.61 3.12 25.38
C LYS A 174 2.76 3.25 24.10
N GLN A 175 2.37 4.49 23.85
CA GLN A 175 1.81 5.08 22.64
C GLN A 175 1.27 4.13 21.57
N VAL A 176 0.06 3.61 21.78
CA VAL A 176 -0.77 3.31 20.62
C VAL A 176 -1.82 4.37 20.47
N ASP A 177 -1.81 4.98 19.29
CA ASP A 177 -2.72 6.01 18.87
C ASP A 177 -3.58 5.49 17.72
N VAL A 178 -4.82 5.96 17.65
CA VAL A 178 -5.83 5.67 16.62
C VAL A 178 -5.94 6.92 15.73
N LEU A 179 -4.97 7.17 14.86
CA LEU A 179 -4.75 8.50 14.29
C LEU A 179 -5.92 9.20 13.57
N LYS A 180 -6.98 8.50 13.10
CA LYS A 180 -8.19 9.13 12.51
C LYS A 180 -9.23 8.14 11.98
N VAL A 181 -10.43 8.19 12.53
CA VAL A 181 -11.65 7.72 11.85
C VAL A 181 -12.21 8.88 11.01
N ARG A 182 -12.16 8.81 9.67
CA ARG A 182 -12.78 9.82 8.77
C ARG A 182 -13.53 9.15 7.62
N GLU A 183 -14.63 9.77 7.21
CA GLU A 183 -15.36 9.47 5.98
C GLU A 183 -14.76 10.27 4.82
N ASP A 184 -13.54 9.92 4.40
CA ASP A 184 -12.88 10.62 3.27
C ASP A 184 -11.99 9.63 2.51
N SER A 185 -12.54 9.02 1.46
CA SER A 185 -11.98 7.87 0.74
C SER A 185 -10.78 8.21 -0.13
N ASP A 186 -10.71 9.45 -0.63
CA ASP A 186 -9.90 9.75 -1.81
C ASP A 186 -8.47 10.18 -1.43
N LYS A 187 -8.32 10.94 -0.33
CA LYS A 187 -7.01 11.41 0.17
C LYS A 187 -6.23 10.37 1.01
N LYS A 188 -6.85 9.22 1.32
CA LYS A 188 -6.28 8.18 2.21
C LYS A 188 -6.02 6.85 1.52
N MET A 189 -6.61 6.61 0.35
CA MET A 189 -6.19 5.53 -0.55
C MET A 189 -4.69 5.62 -0.83
N SER A 190 -4.17 6.85 -0.99
CA SER A 190 -2.74 7.14 -1.10
C SER A 190 -1.91 6.67 0.10
N GLU A 191 -2.40 6.78 1.33
CA GLU A 191 -1.63 6.33 2.51
C GLU A 191 -1.48 4.80 2.52
N LEU A 192 -2.53 4.06 2.17
CA LEU A 192 -2.47 2.59 2.07
C LEU A 192 -1.61 2.09 0.90
N THR A 193 -1.46 2.86 -0.17
CA THR A 193 -0.87 2.35 -1.42
C THR A 193 0.38 3.06 -1.90
N ILE A 194 0.66 4.29 -1.47
CA ILE A 194 1.84 5.07 -1.89
C ILE A 194 2.98 5.01 -0.86
N SER A 195 2.71 4.66 0.40
CA SER A 195 3.76 4.62 1.43
C SER A 195 4.86 3.57 1.21
N SER A 196 4.62 2.58 0.33
CA SER A 196 5.62 1.59 -0.09
C SER A 196 6.80 2.20 -0.88
N VAL A 197 6.76 3.51 -1.15
CA VAL A 197 7.70 4.25 -1.99
C VAL A 197 8.37 5.39 -1.21
N LYS A 198 8.22 5.46 0.11
CA LYS A 198 9.16 6.29 0.87
C LYS A 198 10.50 5.58 0.87
N ASP A 199 11.48 6.19 0.23
CA ASP A 199 12.88 5.73 0.05
C ASP A 199 13.64 5.47 1.37
N ASP A 200 12.95 5.30 2.51
CA ASP A 200 13.53 5.15 3.84
C ASP A 200 14.33 3.84 3.98
N HIS A 201 14.00 2.81 3.19
CA HIS A 201 14.78 1.57 3.13
C HIS A 201 16.09 1.68 2.33
N LEU A 202 16.29 2.79 1.59
CA LEU A 202 17.46 3.03 0.74
C LEU A 202 18.48 3.98 1.39
N VAL A 203 18.36 4.20 2.71
CA VAL A 203 19.21 5.14 3.45
C VAL A 203 20.63 4.61 3.60
N ASN A 204 20.78 3.38 4.11
CA ASN A 204 22.05 2.65 4.19
C ASN A 204 21.79 1.14 4.32
N GLU A 205 22.86 0.35 4.28
CA GLU A 205 22.82 -1.12 4.36
C GLU A 205 22.24 -1.64 5.68
N GLN A 206 22.56 -1.00 6.81
CA GLN A 206 22.09 -1.42 8.14
C GLN A 206 20.58 -1.25 8.28
N VAL A 207 20.07 -0.11 7.82
CA VAL A 207 18.63 0.18 7.79
C VAL A 207 17.91 -0.81 6.90
N PHE A 208 18.45 -1.10 5.71
CA PHE A 208 17.90 -2.10 4.82
C PHE A 208 17.83 -3.49 5.48
N GLU A 209 18.90 -3.92 6.15
CA GLU A 209 18.95 -5.21 6.83
C GLU A 209 17.90 -5.30 7.95
N ALA A 210 17.75 -4.24 8.76
CA ALA A 210 16.73 -4.17 9.80
C ALA A 210 15.31 -4.33 9.23
N PHE A 211 15.00 -3.61 8.15
CA PHE A 211 13.71 -3.75 7.46
C PHE A 211 13.53 -5.14 6.85
N TYR A 212 14.58 -5.69 6.23
CA TYR A 212 14.51 -7.00 5.60
C TYR A 212 14.24 -8.09 6.63
N GLN A 213 14.99 -8.14 7.73
CA GLN A 213 14.79 -9.14 8.79
C GLN A 213 13.39 -9.03 9.40
N ALA A 214 12.96 -7.83 9.76
CA ALA A 214 11.67 -7.62 10.41
C ALA A 214 10.46 -7.94 9.51
N LEU A 215 10.57 -7.71 8.20
CA LEU A 215 9.45 -7.83 7.26
C LEU A 215 9.46 -9.11 6.42
N LYS A 216 10.61 -9.80 6.32
CA LYS A 216 10.73 -11.02 5.52
C LYS A 216 9.81 -12.11 6.05
N GLY A 217 9.05 -12.72 5.14
CA GLY A 217 8.09 -13.78 5.47
C GLY A 217 6.82 -13.28 6.18
N LYS A 218 6.76 -12.01 6.62
CA LYS A 218 5.56 -11.44 7.22
C LYS A 218 4.56 -11.01 6.13
N ARG A 219 3.26 -11.11 6.45
CA ARG A 219 2.20 -10.73 5.54
C ARG A 219 1.94 -9.23 5.61
N LEU A 220 2.56 -8.48 4.70
CA LEU A 220 2.48 -7.01 4.70
C LEU A 220 1.09 -6.46 4.35
N ILE A 221 0.28 -7.20 3.59
CA ILE A 221 -1.09 -6.79 3.24
C ILE A 221 -2.05 -7.93 3.51
N VAL A 222 -3.10 -7.64 4.28
CA VAL A 222 -4.18 -8.57 4.59
C VAL A 222 -5.49 -8.01 4.06
N GLN A 223 -6.31 -8.87 3.45
CA GLN A 223 -7.66 -8.52 3.00
C GLN A 223 -8.66 -9.56 3.49
N THR A 224 -9.79 -9.09 4.03
CA THR A 224 -10.85 -9.91 4.60
C THR A 224 -12.24 -9.45 4.15
N GLY A 225 -13.25 -10.30 4.32
CA GLY A 225 -14.64 -10.01 3.98
C GLY A 225 -14.80 -9.46 2.56
N LEU A 226 -15.54 -8.35 2.44
CA LEU A 226 -15.84 -7.71 1.16
C LEU A 226 -14.59 -7.28 0.35
N PHE A 227 -13.46 -6.98 1.00
CA PHE A 227 -12.21 -6.71 0.27
C PHE A 227 -11.62 -7.98 -0.33
N LYS A 228 -11.61 -9.10 0.39
CA LYS A 228 -11.15 -10.39 -0.14
C LYS A 228 -12.01 -10.84 -1.33
N GLU A 229 -13.33 -10.69 -1.23
CA GLU A 229 -14.27 -11.02 -2.30
C GLU A 229 -14.04 -10.14 -3.54
N SER A 230 -13.97 -8.82 -3.36
CA SER A 230 -13.77 -7.88 -4.45
C SER A 230 -12.39 -8.01 -5.10
N MET A 231 -11.35 -8.36 -4.36
CA MET A 231 -10.02 -8.67 -4.93
C MET A 231 -10.04 -9.92 -5.82
N ASN A 232 -10.82 -10.94 -5.47
CA ASN A 232 -11.01 -12.10 -6.34
C ASN A 232 -11.74 -11.70 -7.64
N LEU A 233 -12.73 -10.81 -7.58
CA LEU A 233 -13.40 -10.28 -8.77
C LEU A 233 -12.44 -9.45 -9.64
N TRP A 234 -11.63 -8.60 -9.01
CA TRP A 234 -10.61 -7.79 -9.68
C TRP A 234 -9.61 -8.67 -10.46
N LYS A 235 -9.04 -9.70 -9.82
CA LYS A 235 -8.09 -10.62 -10.44
C LYS A 235 -8.67 -11.37 -11.65
N ASN A 236 -10.00 -11.56 -11.67
CA ASN A 236 -10.72 -12.22 -12.76
C ASN A 236 -11.29 -11.24 -13.80
N GLY A 237 -10.92 -9.94 -13.76
CA GLY A 237 -11.41 -8.92 -14.70
C GLY A 237 -12.89 -8.56 -14.57
N LYS A 238 -13.58 -9.06 -13.54
CA LYS A 238 -15.03 -8.85 -13.35
C LYS A 238 -15.38 -7.44 -12.87
N LEU A 239 -14.39 -6.67 -12.45
CA LEU A 239 -14.55 -5.28 -12.01
C LEU A 239 -14.12 -4.25 -13.08
N ASP A 240 -13.85 -4.69 -14.32
CA ASP A 240 -13.34 -3.81 -15.37
C ASP A 240 -14.28 -2.64 -15.71
N LYS A 241 -15.59 -2.81 -15.51
CA LYS A 241 -16.59 -1.73 -15.67
C LYS A 241 -16.40 -0.55 -14.72
N TYR A 242 -15.66 -0.73 -13.62
CA TYR A 242 -15.33 0.31 -12.64
C TYR A 242 -13.99 0.99 -12.92
N LYS A 243 -13.21 0.52 -13.92
CA LYS A 243 -12.02 1.23 -14.39
C LYS A 243 -12.48 2.49 -15.12
N GLU A 244 -11.80 3.61 -14.88
CA GLU A 244 -11.97 4.79 -15.74
C GLU A 244 -11.68 4.40 -17.19
N ARG A 245 -12.60 4.74 -18.10
CA ARG A 245 -12.42 4.49 -19.53
C ARG A 245 -11.42 5.50 -20.07
N ASP A 246 -10.19 5.04 -20.29
CA ASP A 246 -9.20 5.81 -21.03
C ASP A 246 -9.54 5.74 -22.54
N SER A 247 -10.07 6.82 -23.09
CA SER A 247 -10.36 6.96 -24.52
C SER A 247 -9.13 7.31 -25.37
N THR A 248 -7.95 7.38 -24.76
CA THR A 248 -6.71 7.71 -25.45
C THR A 248 -6.32 6.57 -26.38
N GLU A 249 -6.19 6.87 -27.68
CA GLU A 249 -5.63 5.95 -28.64
C GLU A 249 -4.09 5.97 -28.55
N TYR A 250 -3.51 4.83 -28.21
CA TYR A 250 -2.06 4.68 -28.10
C TYR A 250 -1.51 4.06 -29.38
N VAL A 251 -1.05 4.91 -30.29
CA VAL A 251 -0.57 4.50 -31.62
C VAL A 251 0.95 4.29 -31.68
N ASN A 252 1.68 4.81 -30.70
CA ASN A 252 3.14 4.77 -30.65
C ASN A 252 3.64 3.84 -29.55
N VAL A 253 4.83 3.25 -29.74
CA VAL A 253 5.54 2.49 -28.72
C VAL A 253 6.90 3.14 -28.45
N LEU A 254 7.08 3.68 -27.26
CA LEU A 254 8.33 4.26 -26.75
C LEU A 254 9.12 3.17 -26.01
N LEU A 255 10.33 2.88 -26.50
CA LEU A 255 11.25 1.91 -25.90
C LEU A 255 12.42 2.65 -25.25
N TYR A 256 12.52 2.57 -23.93
CA TYR A 256 13.66 3.06 -23.16
C TYR A 256 14.58 1.88 -22.83
N ASN A 257 15.82 1.92 -23.32
CA ASN A 257 16.85 0.95 -23.02
C ASN A 257 18.06 1.67 -22.44
N TRP A 258 18.54 1.22 -21.28
CA TRP A 258 19.78 1.71 -20.69
C TRP A 258 20.59 0.55 -20.11
N GLY A 259 21.91 0.61 -20.25
CA GLY A 259 22.83 -0.48 -19.86
C GLY A 259 23.75 -0.99 -20.97
N LYS A 260 23.64 -0.49 -22.20
CA LYS A 260 24.70 -0.66 -23.21
C LYS A 260 25.86 0.28 -22.87
N ARG A 261 27.04 -0.28 -22.55
CA ARG A 261 28.29 0.47 -22.76
C ARG A 261 28.37 0.74 -24.26
N ASN A 262 28.50 2.00 -24.64
CA ASN A 262 28.94 2.32 -25.98
C ASN A 262 30.35 1.73 -26.11
N ASN A 263 30.52 0.76 -27.02
CA ASN A 263 31.85 0.40 -27.50
C ASN A 263 32.41 1.57 -28.30
#